data_AF-A0A4U1ZFM5-F1
#
_entry.id   AF-A0A4U1ZFM5-F1
#
_cell.length_a   1.000
_cell.length_b   1.000
_cell.length_c   1.000
_cell.angle_alpha   90.00
_cell.angle_beta   90.00
_cell.angle_gamma   90.00
#
_symmetry.space_group_name_H-M   'P 1'
#
loop_
_entity.id
_entity.type
_entity.pdbx_description
1 polymer ?
#
loop_
_entity_poly.entity_id
_entity_poly.type
_entity_poly.pdbx_seq_one_letter_code
_entity_poly.pdbx_strand_id
1 'polypeptide(L)' 'MKINKTMTTYNQHGTFNWFEVDGETYILFKVGSNSALLNQHYEDVTEQQSEIYGLLRAIP' A
#
# COMPACT_ATOMS: atom_id res chain seq x y z
N MET A 1 -13.86 13.13 -7.48
CA MET A 1 -12.80 12.58 -6.63
C MET A 1 -12.71 13.41 -5.36
N LYS A 2 -13.26 12.90 -4.27
CA LYS A 2 -13.11 13.48 -2.94
C LYS A 2 -12.35 12.50 -2.05
N ILE A 3 -11.24 12.95 -1.47
CA ILE A 3 -10.49 12.17 -0.48
C ILE A 3 -11.10 12.48 0.89
N ASN A 4 -11.67 11.46 1.53
CA ASN A 4 -12.38 11.62 2.80
C ASN A 4 -11.47 11.41 4.01
N LYS A 5 -10.52 10.47 3.91
CA LYS A 5 -9.59 10.12 4.97
C LYS A 5 -8.25 9.72 4.39
N THR A 6 -7.19 10.01 5.12
CA THR A 6 -5.84 9.55 4.83
C THR A 6 -5.15 9.07 6.10
N MET A 7 -4.40 7.98 6.02
CA MET A 7 -3.52 7.52 7.10
C MET A 7 -2.19 7.07 6.51
N THR A 8 -1.08 7.43 7.16
CA THR A 8 0.25 7.00 6.73
C THR A 8 0.91 6.23 7.87
N THR A 9 1.41 5.04 7.56
CA THR A 9 2.22 4.24 8.48
C THR A 9 3.59 3.96 7.89
N TYR A 10 4.60 3.95 8.76
CA TYR A 10 5.99 3.72 8.39
C TYR A 10 6.47 2.46 9.11
N ASN A 11 7.20 1.61 8.41
CA ASN A 11 7.94 0.51 9.02
C ASN A 11 9.33 0.40 8.40
N GLN A 12 10.12 -0.56 8.89
CA GLN A 12 11.48 -0.81 8.40
C GLN A 12 11.55 -1.19 6.90
N HIS A 13 10.42 -1.51 6.28
CA HIS A 13 10.33 -1.96 4.89
C HIS A 13 9.77 -0.89 3.94
N GLY A 14 9.17 0.19 4.44
CA GLY A 14 8.62 1.24 3.58
C GLY A 14 7.50 2.05 4.22
N THR A 15 6.75 2.74 3.36
CA THR A 15 5.64 3.61 3.75
C THR A 15 4.33 3.09 3.16
N PHE A 16 3.31 2.93 4.00
CA PHE A 16 1.95 2.63 3.57
C PHE A 16 1.11 3.90 3.64
N ASN A 17 0.41 4.21 2.56
CA ASN A 17 -0.51 5.33 2.48
C ASN A 17 -1.91 4.77 2.24
N TRP A 18 -2.82 5.06 3.17
CA TRP A 18 -4.22 4.67 3.11
C TRP A 18 -5.02 5.88 2.70
N PHE A 19 -5.94 5.72 1.76
CA PHE A 19 -6.82 6.79 1.33
C PHE A 19 -8.22 6.25 1.04
N GLU A 20 -9.23 6.95 1.57
CA GLU A 20 -10.63 6.71 1.27
C GLU A 20 -11.06 7.69 0.17
N VAL A 21 -11.42 7.17 -1.01
CA VAL A 21 -11.83 7.96 -2.18
C VAL A 21 -13.21 7.53 -2.61
N ASP A 22 -14.15 8.46 -2.61
CA ASP A 22 -15.52 8.24 -3.07
C ASP A 22 -16.21 7.01 -2.40
N GLY A 23 -15.80 6.64 -1.17
CA GLY A 23 -16.33 5.52 -0.38
C GLY A 23 -15.47 4.25 -0.38
N GLU A 24 -14.49 4.17 -1.29
CA GLU A 24 -13.59 3.01 -1.44
C GLU A 24 -12.24 3.24 -0.75
N THR A 25 -11.67 2.18 -0.17
CA THR A 25 -10.37 2.23 0.53
C THR A 25 -9.26 1.76 -0.39
N TYR A 26 -8.19 2.54 -0.48
CA TYR A 26 -7.01 2.24 -1.28
C TYR A 26 -5.76 2.28 -0.41
N ILE A 27 -4.80 1.43 -0.75
CA ILE A 27 -3.55 1.30 -0.01
C ILE A 27 -2.39 1.38 -1.00
N LEU A 28 -1.49 2.33 -0.82
CA LEU A 28 -0.27 2.48 -1.61
C LEU A 28 0.95 2.20 -0.75
N PHE A 29 1.65 1.13 -1.08
CA PHE A 29 2.95 0.83 -0.50
C PHE A 29 4.05 1.48 -1.33
N LYS A 30 4.99 2.14 -0.66
CA LYS A 30 6.15 2.80 -1.26
C LYS A 30 7.42 2.31 -0.59
N VAL A 31 8.42 1.99 -1.40
CA VAL A 31 9.77 1.64 -0.94
C VAL A 31 10.81 2.15 -1.92
N GLY A 32 11.70 3.04 -1.47
CA GLY A 32 12.63 3.75 -2.36
C GLY A 32 11.88 4.50 -3.47
N SER A 33 12.25 4.24 -4.73
CA SER A 33 11.55 4.75 -5.93
C SER A 33 10.38 3.89 -6.39
N ASN A 34 10.14 2.75 -5.75
CA ASN A 34 9.13 1.78 -6.17
C ASN A 34 7.83 1.98 -5.38
N SER A 35 6.70 1.66 -6.01
CA SER A 35 5.40 1.68 -5.37
C SER A 35 4.42 0.70 -5.99
N ALA A 36 3.51 0.14 -5.18
CA ALA A 36 2.38 -0.65 -5.65
C ALA A 36 1.10 -0.24 -4.93
N LEU A 37 0.02 -0.19 -5.70
CA LEU A 37 -1.33 -0.13 -5.17
C LEU A 37 -1.70 -1.55 -4.72
N LEU A 38 -1.87 -1.73 -3.42
CA LEU A 38 -2.23 -3.01 -2.82
C LEU A 38 -3.75 -3.21 -2.86
N ASN A 39 -4.17 -4.47 -2.77
CA ASN A 39 -5.58 -4.85 -2.71
C ASN A 39 -6.32 -4.06 -1.62
N GLN A 40 -7.50 -3.51 -1.96
CA GLN A 40 -8.37 -2.74 -1.05
C GLN A 40 -8.85 -3.54 0.17
N HIS A 41 -8.94 -4.87 0.03
CA HIS A 41 -9.31 -5.78 1.12
C HIS A 41 -8.07 -6.16 1.92
N TYR A 42 -7.76 -5.37 2.96
CA TYR A 42 -6.61 -5.63 3.85
C TYR A 42 -6.64 -7.01 4.52
N GLU A 43 -7.83 -7.61 4.61
CA GLU A 43 -8.02 -8.95 5.18
C GLU A 43 -7.45 -10.05 4.28
N ASP A 44 -7.30 -9.79 2.97
CA ASP A 44 -6.59 -10.70 2.06
C ASP A 44 -5.08 -10.45 2.12
N VAL A 45 -4.49 -10.97 3.19
CA VAL A 45 -3.06 -10.84 3.49
C VAL A 45 -2.19 -11.54 2.45
N THR A 46 -2.69 -12.57 1.75
CA THR A 46 -1.87 -13.41 0.87
C THR A 46 -1.45 -12.67 -0.40
N GLU A 47 -2.41 -12.02 -1.07
CA GLU A 47 -2.13 -11.25 -2.28
C GLU A 47 -1.25 -10.04 -1.97
N GLN A 48 -1.56 -9.31 -0.89
CA GLN A 48 -0.78 -8.14 -0.47
C GLN A 48 0.66 -8.51 -0.12
N GLN A 49 0.88 -9.63 0.57
CA GLN A 49 2.23 -10.08 0.90
C GLN A 49 3.04 -10.39 -0.36
N SER A 50 2.44 -11.05 -1.35
CA SER A 50 3.11 -11.35 -2.62
C SER A 50 3.59 -10.09 -3.33
N GLU A 51 2.74 -9.06 -3.43
CA GLU A 51 3.09 -7.77 -4.04
C GLU A 51 4.17 -7.03 -3.26
N ILE A 52 4.04 -6.96 -1.93
CA ILE A 52 5.02 -6.31 -1.05
C ILE A 52 6.38 -7.01 -1.18
N TYR A 53 6.43 -8.34 -1.09
CA TYR A 53 7.68 -9.09 -1.22
C TYR A 53 8.28 -8.97 -2.63
N GLY A 54 7.45 -8.93 -3.67
CA GLY A 54 7.89 -8.67 -5.04
C GLY A 54 8.62 -7.33 -5.15
N LEU A 55 8.04 -6.27 -4.59
CA LEU A 55 8.68 -4.95 -4.56
C LEU A 55 9.94 -4.91 -3.71
N LEU A 56 9.94 -5.56 -2.54
CA LEU A 56 11.10 -5.60 -1.66
C LEU A 56 12.28 -6.36 -2.27
N ARG A 57 12.02 -7.43 -3.04
CA ARG A 57 13.06 -8.18 -3.77
C ARG A 57 13.64 -7.43 -4.96
N ALA A 58 12.89 -6.47 -5.52
CA ALA A 58 13.34 -5.65 -6.64
C ALA A 58 14.27 -4.49 -6.21
N ILE A 59 14.51 -4.34 -4.91
CA ILE A 59 15.45 -3.36 -4.37
C ILE A 59 16.86 -3.99 -4.38
N PRO A 60 17.85 -3.34 -5.03
CA PRO A 60 19.24 -3.83 -5.07
C PRO A 60 19.89 -3.99 -3.69
#